data_AF-A0A1K1PK62-F1
#
_entry.id   AF-A0A1K1PK62-F1
#
_cell.length_a   1.000
_cell.length_b   1.000
_cell.length_c   1.000
_cell.angle_alpha   90.00
_cell.angle_beta   90.00
_cell.angle_gamma   90.00
#
_symmetry.space_group_name_H-M   'P 1'
#
loop_
_entity.id
_entity.type
_entity.pdbx_description
1 polymer ?
#
loop_
_entity_poly.entity_id
_entity_poly.type
_entity_poly.pdbx_seq_one_letter_code
_entity_poly.pdbx_strand_id
1 'polypeptide(L)'
;MSEKPETGGEQSSADRPETGLTAQGQGSAEAVVTGRERRGMFGVQGTGDTSGYGGVRLPAYSPAPAERPYGGWFDQFADEFYAALSDHKIPSEAILQTTVDRGEITFYVAREHLPAIAKVLRDDGGLRFELLSSVSGVDYGVDVPQRLHAVYHFTSLTYRRRIRLEVTLDIEDPHVPSLVGIYPTADWQERETWDMFGIVFDGHPALTRILMPDDWDGHPQRKDYPLGGIPVEYKGAEIPPPDQRRSYS
;
A
#
# COMPACT_ATOMS: atom_id res chain seq x y z
N MET A 1 -34.53 27.96 -41.41
CA MET A 1 -34.78 26.74 -40.60
C MET A 1 -33.47 26.32 -39.98
N SER A 2 -33.27 26.66 -38.71
CA SER A 2 -32.05 26.34 -37.95
C SER A 2 -32.54 25.73 -36.64
N GLU A 3 -32.56 24.41 -36.61
CA GLU A 3 -33.01 23.62 -35.46
C GLU A 3 -31.76 23.32 -34.62
N LYS A 4 -31.68 23.89 -33.42
CA LYS A 4 -30.64 23.54 -32.45
C LYS A 4 -30.94 22.14 -31.91
N PRO A 5 -29.94 21.26 -31.75
CA PRO A 5 -30.16 19.96 -31.12
C PRO A 5 -30.56 20.15 -29.65
N GLU A 6 -31.70 19.58 -29.27
CA GLU A 6 -32.14 19.51 -27.87
C GLU A 6 -31.27 18.51 -27.10
N THR A 7 -30.87 18.89 -25.89
CA THR A 7 -30.05 18.07 -25.00
C THR A 7 -30.95 17.41 -23.95
N GLY A 8 -30.80 16.09 -23.80
CA GLY A 8 -31.19 15.27 -22.63
C GLY A 8 -32.67 15.35 -22.21
N GLY A 9 -33.47 14.35 -22.59
CA GLY A 9 -34.83 14.19 -22.05
C GLY A 9 -34.87 13.81 -20.56
N GLU A 10 -36.08 13.85 -19.98
CA GLU A 10 -36.41 13.44 -18.61
C GLU A 10 -36.06 11.95 -18.38
N GLN A 11 -34.81 11.72 -17.97
CA GLN A 11 -34.11 10.46 -17.60
C GLN A 11 -32.60 10.55 -17.94
N SER A 12 -32.11 11.70 -18.39
CA SER A 12 -30.68 12.01 -18.48
C SER A 12 -29.95 11.63 -17.19
N SER A 13 -28.83 10.92 -17.33
CA SER A 13 -27.97 10.53 -16.20
C SER A 13 -27.44 11.72 -15.40
N ALA A 14 -27.58 12.95 -15.93
CA ALA A 14 -27.24 14.19 -15.25
C ALA A 14 -28.21 14.60 -14.11
N ASP A 15 -29.44 14.08 -14.10
CA ASP A 15 -30.50 14.47 -13.14
C ASP A 15 -30.77 13.41 -12.04
N ARG A 16 -29.94 12.35 -11.96
CA ARG A 16 -30.06 11.39 -10.86
C ARG A 16 -29.48 11.98 -9.57
N PRO A 17 -30.21 11.94 -8.43
CA PRO A 17 -29.66 12.38 -7.17
C PRO A 17 -28.42 11.53 -6.84
N GLU A 18 -27.31 12.20 -6.51
CA GLU A 18 -26.04 11.60 -6.07
C GLU A 18 -26.25 10.85 -4.76
N THR A 19 -26.76 9.63 -4.86
CA THR A 19 -26.69 8.66 -3.77
C THR A 19 -25.27 8.12 -3.80
N GLY A 20 -24.42 8.74 -2.98
CA GLY A 20 -23.07 8.25 -2.72
C GLY A 20 -23.14 6.76 -2.41
N LEU A 21 -22.38 5.97 -3.17
CA LEU A 21 -22.16 4.55 -2.90
C LEU A 21 -21.28 4.46 -1.65
N THR A 22 -21.87 4.71 -0.49
CA THR A 22 -21.24 4.45 0.80
C THR A 22 -21.26 2.96 1.04
N ALA A 23 -20.08 2.32 1.08
CA ALA A 23 -19.93 0.96 1.55
C ALA A 23 -20.37 0.90 3.03
N GLN A 24 -21.43 0.15 3.31
CA GLN A 24 -21.86 -0.13 4.67
C GLN A 24 -21.24 -1.47 5.12
N GLY A 25 -20.03 -1.39 5.66
CA GLY A 25 -19.43 -2.50 6.41
C GLY A 25 -19.49 -2.18 7.90
N GLN A 26 -20.19 -3.00 8.70
CA GLN A 26 -20.13 -2.93 10.15
C GLN A 26 -18.91 -3.70 10.65
N GLY A 27 -17.86 -2.97 11.04
CA GLY A 27 -16.71 -3.48 11.76
C GLY A 27 -16.06 -2.35 12.54
N SER A 28 -15.89 -2.52 13.86
CA SER A 28 -15.41 -1.49 14.79
C SER A 28 -13.88 -1.38 14.83
N ALA A 29 -13.24 -1.37 13.68
CA ALA A 29 -11.84 -1.02 13.50
C ALA A 29 -11.78 0.09 12.44
N GLU A 30 -10.99 1.14 12.65
CA GLU A 30 -10.81 2.18 11.63
C GLU A 30 -10.38 1.52 10.30
N ALA A 31 -11.16 1.72 9.24
CA ALA A 31 -10.90 1.11 7.95
C ALA A 31 -9.53 1.54 7.44
N VAL A 32 -8.76 0.60 6.89
CA VAL A 32 -7.43 0.92 6.34
C VAL A 32 -7.60 1.81 5.10
N VAL A 33 -7.19 3.08 5.20
CA VAL A 33 -7.30 4.04 4.10
C VAL A 33 -6.02 4.02 3.28
N THR A 34 -6.05 3.37 2.11
CA THR A 34 -4.89 3.24 1.21
C THR A 34 -4.90 4.24 0.04
N GLY A 35 -5.59 5.37 0.16
CA GLY A 35 -5.77 6.23 -1.01
C GLY A 35 -6.29 7.62 -0.74
N ARG A 36 -6.12 8.48 -1.74
CA ARG A 36 -6.64 9.85 -1.76
C ARG A 36 -7.64 10.00 -2.90
N GLU A 37 -8.72 10.74 -2.65
CA GLU A 37 -9.63 11.18 -3.70
C GLU A 37 -8.90 12.12 -4.66
N ARG A 38 -8.92 11.80 -5.96
CA ARG A 38 -8.31 12.62 -7.01
C ARG A 38 -9.39 13.27 -7.84
N ARG A 39 -9.23 14.56 -8.12
CA ARG A 39 -10.07 15.32 -9.04
C ARG A 39 -9.28 15.69 -10.29
N GLY A 40 -9.84 15.42 -11.46
CA GLY A 40 -9.19 15.59 -12.75
C GLY A 40 -8.25 14.43 -13.09
N MET A 41 -8.10 14.13 -14.39
CA MET A 41 -7.15 13.11 -14.86
C MET A 41 -5.74 13.67 -15.11
N PHE A 42 -5.62 14.95 -15.47
CA PHE A 42 -4.37 15.54 -15.99
C PHE A 42 -3.87 16.75 -15.21
N GLY A 43 -4.42 17.02 -14.02
CA GLY A 43 -3.98 18.12 -13.15
C GLY A 43 -4.35 19.54 -13.65
N VAL A 44 -4.93 19.68 -14.85
CA VAL A 44 -5.44 20.96 -15.36
C VAL A 44 -6.76 21.30 -14.66
N GLN A 45 -6.85 22.52 -14.14
CA GLN A 45 -8.02 23.02 -13.43
C GLN A 45 -8.56 24.31 -14.07
N GLY A 46 -9.87 24.53 -13.96
CA GLY A 46 -10.52 25.76 -14.43
C GLY A 46 -10.94 25.74 -15.89
N THR A 47 -11.18 26.93 -16.46
CA THR A 47 -11.77 27.11 -17.79
C THR A 47 -10.83 26.77 -18.95
N GLY A 48 -9.55 26.56 -18.68
CA GLY A 48 -8.54 26.14 -19.67
C GLY A 48 -8.43 24.62 -19.86
N ASP A 49 -9.21 23.82 -19.11
CA ASP A 49 -9.24 22.38 -19.32
C ASP A 49 -10.02 22.03 -20.60
N THR A 50 -9.29 21.69 -21.66
CA THR A 50 -9.87 21.21 -22.93
C THR A 50 -9.97 19.69 -22.99
N SER A 51 -9.48 18.97 -21.98
CA SER A 51 -9.51 17.51 -21.98
C SER A 51 -10.90 16.97 -21.65
N GLY A 52 -11.76 17.77 -21.02
CA GLY A 52 -13.09 17.35 -20.55
C GLY A 52 -13.04 16.41 -19.34
N TYR A 53 -11.86 16.20 -18.74
CA TYR A 53 -11.65 15.27 -17.63
C TYR A 53 -11.51 15.98 -16.27
N GLY A 54 -11.52 17.31 -16.20
CA GLY A 54 -11.40 18.08 -14.95
C GLY A 54 -12.56 17.91 -13.96
N GLY A 55 -13.70 17.38 -14.43
CA GLY A 55 -14.82 16.97 -13.59
C GLY A 55 -14.70 15.58 -12.97
N VAL A 56 -13.79 14.73 -13.48
CA VAL A 56 -13.67 13.34 -13.01
C VAL A 56 -13.18 13.33 -11.57
N ARG A 57 -13.94 12.66 -10.70
CA ARG A 57 -13.50 12.33 -9.34
C ARG A 57 -13.24 10.84 -9.28
N LEU A 58 -12.01 10.48 -8.92
CA LEU A 58 -11.63 9.12 -8.58
C LEU A 58 -11.63 9.05 -7.05
N PRO A 59 -12.48 8.22 -6.44
CA PRO A 59 -12.49 8.08 -4.98
C PRO A 59 -11.13 7.58 -4.48
N ALA A 60 -10.83 7.89 -3.21
CA ALA A 60 -9.74 7.24 -2.51
C ALA A 60 -9.92 5.72 -2.61
N TYR A 61 -8.98 5.04 -3.25
CA TYR A 61 -9.00 3.57 -3.24
C TYR A 61 -8.58 3.12 -1.85
N SER A 62 -9.54 2.60 -1.09
CA SER A 62 -9.33 1.74 0.06
C SER A 62 -9.90 0.37 -0.31
N PRO A 63 -9.12 -0.71 -0.27
CA PRO A 63 -9.67 -2.04 -0.48
C PRO A 63 -10.71 -2.31 0.60
N ALA A 64 -11.92 -2.63 0.18
CA ALA A 64 -12.98 -2.99 1.12
C ALA A 64 -12.59 -4.26 1.90
N PRO A 65 -13.02 -4.37 3.16
CA PRO A 65 -13.02 -5.65 3.87
C PRO A 65 -13.77 -6.70 3.03
N ALA A 66 -13.17 -7.87 2.88
CA ALA A 66 -13.82 -8.99 2.22
C ALA A 66 -14.80 -9.67 3.17
N GLU A 67 -15.97 -10.00 2.66
CA GLU A 67 -16.95 -10.84 3.35
C GLU A 67 -16.74 -12.31 2.97
N ARG A 68 -17.01 -13.21 3.92
CA ARG A 68 -17.01 -14.65 3.63
C ARG A 68 -18.26 -15.03 2.84
N PRO A 69 -18.19 -15.99 1.90
CA PRO A 69 -17.00 -16.76 1.53
C PRO A 69 -16.02 -15.95 0.65
N TYR A 70 -14.72 -16.10 0.93
CA TYR A 70 -13.63 -15.46 0.18
C TYR A 70 -13.42 -16.08 -1.21
N GLY A 71 -13.75 -17.36 -1.36
CA GLY A 71 -13.65 -18.11 -2.59
C GLY A 71 -12.35 -18.90 -2.75
N GLY A 72 -12.41 -19.93 -3.59
CA GLY A 72 -11.27 -20.81 -3.88
C GLY A 72 -10.79 -21.56 -2.63
N TRP A 73 -9.48 -21.54 -2.39
CA TRP A 73 -8.86 -22.16 -1.22
C TRP A 73 -8.76 -21.19 -0.01
N PHE A 74 -9.18 -19.93 -0.18
CA PHE A 74 -8.98 -18.90 0.83
C PHE A 74 -9.80 -19.12 2.09
N ASP A 75 -11.04 -19.62 1.98
CA ASP A 75 -11.87 -19.90 3.15
C ASP A 75 -11.24 -20.98 4.04
N GLN A 76 -10.82 -22.09 3.43
CA GLN A 76 -10.13 -23.17 4.14
C GLN A 76 -8.84 -22.67 4.77
N PHE A 77 -8.02 -21.93 4.02
CA PHE A 77 -6.79 -21.37 4.56
C PHE A 77 -7.05 -20.38 5.70
N ALA A 78 -8.06 -19.51 5.58
CA ALA A 78 -8.40 -18.58 6.65
C ALA A 78 -8.81 -19.33 7.92
N ASP A 79 -9.59 -20.40 7.79
CA ASP A 79 -9.98 -21.24 8.94
C ASP A 79 -8.76 -21.92 9.59
N GLU A 80 -7.89 -22.54 8.79
CA GLU A 80 -6.62 -23.13 9.25
C GLU A 80 -5.72 -22.07 9.91
N PHE A 81 -5.64 -20.87 9.32
CA PHE A 81 -4.82 -19.78 9.80
C PHE A 81 -5.33 -19.25 11.15
N TYR A 82 -6.63 -18.93 11.28
CA TYR A 82 -7.21 -18.47 12.55
C TYR A 82 -7.12 -19.54 13.64
N ALA A 83 -7.28 -20.82 13.29
CA ALA A 83 -7.08 -21.92 14.23
C ALA A 83 -5.62 -21.96 14.73
N ALA A 84 -4.64 -21.88 13.82
CA ALA A 84 -3.22 -21.86 14.18
C ALA A 84 -2.85 -20.63 15.04
N LEU A 85 -3.41 -19.45 14.74
CA LEU A 85 -3.23 -18.26 15.59
C LEU A 85 -3.75 -18.49 17.02
N SER A 86 -4.94 -19.08 17.15
CA SER A 86 -5.54 -19.41 18.45
C SER A 86 -4.68 -20.41 19.23
N ASP A 87 -4.19 -21.47 18.58
CA ASP A 87 -3.33 -22.48 19.21
C ASP A 87 -2.02 -21.89 19.74
N HIS A 88 -1.50 -20.87 19.05
CA HIS A 88 -0.31 -20.12 19.44
C HIS A 88 -0.60 -18.90 20.35
N LYS A 89 -1.85 -18.74 20.82
CA LYS A 89 -2.31 -17.66 21.71
C LYS A 89 -2.13 -16.25 21.12
N ILE A 90 -2.19 -16.13 19.80
CA ILE A 90 -2.22 -14.85 19.11
C ILE A 90 -3.69 -14.43 19.00
N PRO A 91 -4.07 -13.25 19.49
CA PRO A 91 -5.47 -12.85 19.48
C PRO A 91 -5.94 -12.60 18.04
N SER A 92 -7.21 -12.89 17.74
CA SER A 92 -7.77 -12.67 16.40
C SER A 92 -7.79 -11.18 16.00
N GLU A 93 -7.80 -10.28 16.99
CA GLU A 93 -7.69 -8.82 16.81
C GLU A 93 -6.32 -8.39 16.23
N ALA A 94 -5.33 -9.28 16.24
CA ALA A 94 -4.07 -9.06 15.52
C ALA A 94 -4.26 -8.94 14.00
N ILE A 95 -5.36 -9.49 13.46
CA ILE A 95 -5.79 -9.29 12.07
C ILE A 95 -6.83 -8.16 12.05
N LEU A 96 -6.42 -6.99 11.56
CA LEU A 96 -7.23 -5.78 11.53
C LEU A 96 -8.29 -5.83 10.42
N GLN A 97 -7.91 -6.37 9.27
CA GLN A 97 -8.78 -6.48 8.10
C GLN A 97 -8.30 -7.61 7.19
N THR A 98 -9.23 -8.28 6.53
CA THR A 98 -8.94 -9.21 5.43
C THR A 98 -9.54 -8.64 4.15
N THR A 99 -8.77 -8.63 3.06
CA THR A 99 -9.22 -8.19 1.74
C THR A 99 -8.90 -9.27 0.73
N VAL A 100 -9.80 -9.49 -0.22
CA VAL A 100 -9.56 -10.29 -1.42
C VAL A 100 -9.75 -9.40 -2.63
N ASP A 101 -8.71 -9.23 -3.44
CA ASP A 101 -8.77 -8.47 -4.68
C ASP A 101 -8.09 -9.25 -5.80
N ARG A 102 -8.75 -9.34 -6.96
CA ARG A 102 -8.25 -10.01 -8.18
C ARG A 102 -7.59 -11.38 -7.95
N GLY A 103 -8.11 -12.16 -7.01
CA GLY A 103 -7.62 -13.50 -6.70
C GLY A 103 -6.37 -13.54 -5.82
N GLU A 104 -6.06 -12.46 -5.10
CA GLU A 104 -5.06 -12.42 -4.03
C GLU A 104 -5.73 -12.06 -2.70
N ILE A 105 -5.34 -12.75 -1.63
CA ILE A 105 -5.78 -12.45 -0.26
C ILE A 105 -4.70 -11.69 0.50
N THR A 106 -5.12 -10.62 1.17
CA THR A 106 -4.28 -9.75 2.01
C THR A 106 -4.87 -9.68 3.40
N PHE A 107 -4.02 -9.88 4.41
CA PHE A 107 -4.35 -9.66 5.81
C PHE A 107 -3.60 -8.43 6.31
N TYR A 108 -4.35 -7.43 6.76
CA TYR A 108 -3.80 -6.30 7.49
C TYR A 108 -3.56 -6.72 8.92
N VAL A 109 -2.33 -6.56 9.41
CA VAL A 109 -1.90 -7.09 10.70
C VAL A 109 -1.31 -6.00 11.57
N ALA A 110 -1.61 -6.09 12.87
CA ALA A 110 -0.98 -5.25 13.88
C ALA A 110 0.53 -5.56 13.95
N ARG A 111 1.37 -4.53 13.85
CA ARG A 111 2.84 -4.67 13.76
C ARG A 111 3.44 -5.45 14.93
N GLU A 112 2.85 -5.34 16.12
CA GLU A 112 3.29 -5.98 17.36
C GLU A 112 3.23 -7.52 17.27
N HIS A 113 2.30 -8.04 16.46
CA HIS A 113 2.08 -9.47 16.29
C HIS A 113 2.75 -10.04 15.03
N LEU A 114 3.33 -9.19 14.17
CA LEU A 114 3.90 -9.61 12.89
C LEU A 114 4.92 -10.75 13.02
N PRO A 115 5.93 -10.71 13.93
CA PRO A 115 6.88 -11.83 14.06
C PRO A 115 6.23 -13.13 14.53
N ALA A 116 5.25 -13.04 15.44
CA ALA A 116 4.54 -14.22 15.94
C ALA A 116 3.72 -14.86 14.84
N ILE A 117 2.98 -14.06 14.06
CA ILE A 117 2.21 -14.52 12.90
C ILE A 117 3.13 -15.13 11.83
N ALA A 118 4.23 -14.45 11.49
CA ALA A 118 5.18 -14.91 10.49
C ALA A 118 5.81 -16.26 10.87
N LYS A 119 6.06 -16.49 12.17
CA LYS A 119 6.54 -17.76 12.70
C LYS A 119 5.48 -18.86 12.59
N VAL A 120 4.21 -18.58 12.92
CA VAL A 120 3.11 -19.53 12.76
C VAL A 120 2.93 -19.93 11.29
N LEU A 121 2.92 -18.95 10.38
CA LEU A 121 2.85 -19.21 8.93
C LEU A 121 3.96 -20.14 8.45
N ARG A 122 5.18 -20.01 8.99
CA ARG A 122 6.33 -20.83 8.63
C ARG A 122 6.26 -22.24 9.22
N ASP A 123 6.01 -22.32 10.53
CA ASP A 123 6.23 -23.52 11.35
C ASP A 123 5.01 -24.46 11.34
N ASP A 124 3.80 -23.93 11.17
CA ASP A 124 2.58 -24.73 11.17
C ASP A 124 2.51 -25.70 9.99
N GLY A 125 2.15 -26.95 10.29
CA GLY A 125 2.13 -28.04 9.33
C GLY A 125 1.06 -27.92 8.24
N GLY A 126 -0.04 -27.20 8.50
CA GLY A 126 -1.13 -26.94 7.55
C GLY A 126 -0.95 -25.65 6.74
N LEU A 127 -0.11 -24.72 7.20
CA LEU A 127 0.14 -23.44 6.51
C LEU A 127 1.38 -23.49 5.62
N ARG A 128 2.52 -23.91 6.18
CA ARG A 128 3.82 -24.11 5.49
C ARG A 128 4.18 -23.01 4.50
N PHE A 129 4.35 -21.77 4.96
CA PHE A 129 4.92 -20.69 4.14
C PHE A 129 6.44 -20.68 4.32
N GLU A 130 7.15 -21.41 3.47
CA GLU A 130 8.61 -21.56 3.61
C GLU A 130 9.38 -20.37 3.05
N LEU A 131 8.77 -19.60 2.14
CA LEU A 131 9.42 -18.51 1.42
C LEU A 131 8.73 -17.17 1.72
N LEU A 132 9.50 -16.23 2.27
CA LEU A 132 9.17 -14.80 2.19
C LEU A 132 9.73 -14.28 0.86
N SER A 133 8.83 -14.08 -0.10
CA SER A 133 9.16 -13.76 -1.49
C SER A 133 9.56 -12.30 -1.68
N SER A 134 8.87 -11.38 -1.00
CA SER A 134 9.17 -9.96 -1.05
C SER A 134 8.71 -9.22 0.20
N VAL A 135 9.48 -8.22 0.60
CA VAL A 135 9.13 -7.14 1.52
C VAL A 135 9.25 -5.84 0.74
N SER A 136 8.21 -5.03 0.75
CA SER A 136 8.18 -3.76 0.01
C SER A 136 7.45 -2.69 0.78
N GLY A 137 7.95 -1.45 0.71
CA GLY A 137 7.25 -0.28 1.21
C GLY A 137 6.26 0.29 0.20
N VAL A 138 5.21 0.95 0.68
CA VAL A 138 4.30 1.80 -0.10
C VAL A 138 4.04 3.07 0.67
N ASP A 139 4.06 4.22 -0.02
CA ASP A 139 3.59 5.51 0.52
C ASP A 139 2.35 5.96 -0.27
N TYR A 140 1.20 5.97 0.42
CA TYR A 140 -0.11 6.35 -0.13
C TYR A 140 -0.35 7.86 -0.22
N GLY A 141 0.56 8.68 0.32
CA GLY A 141 0.56 10.14 0.17
C GLY A 141 0.35 10.91 1.47
N VAL A 142 0.77 12.17 1.46
CA VAL A 142 0.88 13.04 2.66
C VAL A 142 -0.41 13.29 3.43
N ASP A 143 -1.56 13.19 2.77
CA ASP A 143 -2.88 13.47 3.39
C ASP A 143 -3.55 12.21 3.95
N VAL A 144 -2.86 11.05 3.94
CA VAL A 144 -3.39 9.76 4.38
C VAL A 144 -2.90 9.46 5.82
N PRO A 145 -3.79 9.21 6.79
CA PRO A 145 -3.44 9.07 8.21
C PRO A 145 -2.60 7.82 8.56
N GLN A 146 -2.42 6.88 7.64
CA GLN A 146 -1.51 5.73 7.78
C GLN A 146 -0.81 5.50 6.43
N ARG A 147 -0.12 6.53 5.94
CA ARG A 147 0.35 6.55 4.56
C ARG A 147 1.42 5.50 4.25
N LEU A 148 2.20 5.06 5.25
CA LEU A 148 3.29 4.11 5.04
C LEU A 148 2.81 2.69 5.28
N HIS A 149 3.09 1.80 4.34
CA HIS A 149 2.72 0.39 4.45
C HIS A 149 3.95 -0.48 4.20
N ALA A 150 4.17 -1.46 5.07
CA ALA A 150 5.10 -2.54 4.86
C ALA A 150 4.34 -3.79 4.38
N VAL A 151 4.62 -4.22 3.16
CA VAL A 151 3.91 -5.31 2.49
C VAL A 151 4.82 -6.53 2.40
N TYR A 152 4.35 -7.67 2.90
CA TYR A 152 5.07 -8.94 2.94
C TYR A 152 4.35 -9.98 2.10
N HIS A 153 5.04 -10.57 1.14
CA HIS A 153 4.49 -11.66 0.33
C HIS A 153 5.06 -13.00 0.75
N PHE A 154 4.20 -13.86 1.26
CA PHE A 154 4.57 -15.23 1.64
C PHE A 154 4.15 -16.21 0.56
N THR A 155 4.99 -17.20 0.31
CA THR A 155 4.74 -18.28 -0.64
C THR A 155 4.95 -19.62 0.04
N SER A 156 3.91 -20.45 0.01
CA SER A 156 3.99 -21.86 0.36
C SER A 156 4.36 -22.65 -0.87
N LEU A 157 5.53 -23.27 -0.87
CA LEU A 157 5.99 -24.18 -1.92
C LEU A 157 5.30 -25.53 -1.81
N THR A 158 5.03 -25.98 -0.58
CA THR A 158 4.32 -27.24 -0.30
C THR A 158 2.90 -27.21 -0.87
N TYR A 159 2.14 -26.15 -0.60
CA TYR A 159 0.74 -26.04 -1.01
C TYR A 159 0.53 -25.21 -2.29
N ARG A 160 1.58 -24.60 -2.85
CA ARG A 160 1.52 -23.69 -4.01
C ARG A 160 0.55 -22.52 -3.79
N ARG A 161 0.59 -21.95 -2.59
CA ARG A 161 -0.28 -20.85 -2.13
C ARG A 161 0.55 -19.58 -1.97
N ARG A 162 -0.06 -18.42 -2.24
CA ARG A 162 0.54 -17.10 -1.99
C ARG A 162 -0.45 -16.26 -1.20
N ILE A 163 0.05 -15.58 -0.17
CA ILE A 163 -0.71 -14.62 0.63
C ILE A 163 0.11 -13.35 0.83
N ARG A 164 -0.57 -12.29 1.24
CA ARG A 164 0.06 -11.02 1.61
C ARG A 164 -0.28 -10.68 3.05
N LEU A 165 0.74 -10.30 3.82
CA LEU A 165 0.52 -9.56 5.06
C LEU A 165 0.88 -8.11 4.83
N GLU A 166 0.11 -7.21 5.41
CA GLU A 166 0.32 -5.78 5.26
C GLU A 166 0.25 -5.11 6.62
N VAL A 167 1.26 -4.30 6.93
CA VAL A 167 1.35 -3.53 8.17
C VAL A 167 1.22 -2.07 7.80
N THR A 168 0.26 -1.38 8.41
CA THR A 168 0.07 0.06 8.26
C THR A 168 0.86 0.80 9.33
N LEU A 169 1.50 1.90 8.93
CA LEU A 169 2.42 2.68 9.75
C LEU A 169 2.14 4.16 9.57
N ASP A 170 2.31 4.89 10.66
CA ASP A 170 2.34 6.34 10.63
C ASP A 170 3.74 6.84 10.24
N ILE A 171 3.85 8.04 9.68
CA ILE A 171 5.16 8.59 9.31
C ILE A 171 5.94 9.10 10.52
N GLU A 172 5.24 9.53 11.58
CA GLU A 172 5.83 9.97 12.84
C GLU A 172 6.41 8.81 13.64
N ASP A 173 5.88 7.60 13.45
CA ASP A 173 6.34 6.37 14.10
C ASP A 173 6.44 5.19 13.10
N PRO A 174 7.39 5.24 12.14
CA PRO A 174 7.46 4.28 11.04
C PRO A 174 8.22 3.00 11.44
N HIS A 175 7.97 2.50 12.65
CA HIS A 175 8.63 1.32 13.24
C HIS A 175 7.83 0.04 13.04
N VAL A 176 8.50 -1.04 12.64
CA VAL A 176 7.94 -2.40 12.50
C VAL A 176 8.98 -3.44 12.93
N PRO A 177 8.61 -4.54 13.60
CA PRO A 177 9.57 -5.60 13.93
C PRO A 177 10.15 -6.29 12.69
N SER A 178 11.46 -6.54 12.68
CA SER A 178 12.17 -7.28 11.63
C SER A 178 11.76 -8.76 11.59
N LEU A 179 11.68 -9.32 10.38
CA LEU A 179 11.45 -10.74 10.13
C LEU A 179 12.73 -11.51 9.80
N VAL A 180 13.92 -10.88 9.78
CA VAL A 180 15.19 -11.54 9.44
C VAL A 180 15.48 -12.77 10.29
N GLY A 181 15.16 -12.72 11.59
CA GLY A 181 15.34 -13.86 12.49
C GLY A 181 14.45 -15.08 12.18
N ILE A 182 13.41 -14.89 11.36
CA ILE A 182 12.46 -15.94 10.93
C ILE A 182 12.73 -16.32 9.47
N TYR A 183 12.88 -15.33 8.61
CA TYR A 183 13.18 -15.45 7.18
C TYR A 183 14.46 -14.66 6.86
N PRO A 184 15.61 -15.34 6.74
CA PRO A 184 16.88 -14.67 6.40
C PRO A 184 16.84 -13.91 5.06
N THR A 185 15.93 -14.28 4.16
CA THR A 185 15.72 -13.59 2.87
C THR A 185 15.21 -12.16 3.04
N ALA A 186 14.68 -11.80 4.22
CA ALA A 186 14.15 -10.47 4.50
C ALA A 186 15.25 -9.39 4.58
N ASP A 187 16.51 -9.76 4.87
CA ASP A 187 17.59 -8.80 5.19
C ASP A 187 17.72 -7.68 4.14
N TRP A 188 17.91 -8.05 2.88
CA TRP A 188 18.05 -7.07 1.80
C TRP A 188 16.79 -6.29 1.51
N GLN A 189 15.62 -6.90 1.67
CA GLN A 189 14.34 -6.29 1.32
C GLN A 189 13.88 -5.30 2.40
N GLU A 190 14.16 -5.61 3.68
CA GLU A 190 13.97 -4.69 4.81
C GLU A 190 14.93 -3.49 4.70
N ARG A 191 16.20 -3.72 4.35
CA ARG A 191 17.16 -2.64 4.08
C ARG A 191 16.74 -1.75 2.90
N GLU A 192 16.31 -2.34 1.79
CA GLU A 192 15.80 -1.59 0.64
C GLU A 192 14.58 -0.75 1.02
N THR A 193 13.65 -1.33 1.78
CA THR A 193 12.43 -0.63 2.22
C THR A 193 12.77 0.52 3.18
N TRP A 194 13.74 0.33 4.08
CA TRP A 194 14.25 1.40 4.92
C TRP A 194 14.94 2.50 4.11
N ASP A 195 15.79 2.16 3.14
CA ASP A 195 16.51 3.15 2.33
C ASP A 195 15.54 4.02 1.52
N MET A 196 14.53 3.40 0.89
CA MET A 196 13.63 4.08 -0.04
C MET A 196 12.41 4.73 0.61
N PHE A 197 11.90 4.17 1.72
CA PHE A 197 10.70 4.66 2.41
C PHE A 197 10.92 5.07 3.87
N GLY A 198 12.08 4.78 4.45
CA GLY A 198 12.41 5.12 5.85
C GLY A 198 11.58 4.39 6.89
N ILE A 199 11.08 3.19 6.55
CA ILE A 199 10.44 2.29 7.51
C ILE A 199 11.55 1.62 8.31
N VAL A 200 11.53 1.75 9.64
CA VAL A 200 12.55 1.23 10.54
C VAL A 200 12.17 -0.18 10.99
N PHE A 201 13.04 -1.14 10.68
CA PHE A 201 12.87 -2.55 11.04
C PHE A 201 13.58 -2.87 12.36
N ASP A 202 12.83 -2.93 13.46
CA ASP A 202 13.37 -3.14 14.80
C ASP A 202 13.94 -4.56 14.94
N GLY A 203 15.19 -4.66 15.43
CA GLY A 203 15.89 -5.93 15.58
C GLY A 203 16.59 -6.43 14.32
N HIS A 204 16.58 -5.67 13.22
CA HIS A 204 17.34 -5.99 12.02
C HIS A 204 18.86 -5.95 12.29
N PRO A 205 19.66 -6.94 11.82
CA PRO A 205 21.09 -7.05 12.16
C PRO A 205 21.96 -5.92 11.60
N ALA A 206 21.62 -5.39 10.42
CA ALA A 206 22.43 -4.36 9.74
C ALA A 206 21.57 -3.39 8.92
N LEU A 207 20.69 -2.62 9.59
CA LEU A 207 19.81 -1.66 8.92
C LEU A 207 20.61 -0.43 8.45
N THR A 208 21.09 -0.48 7.22
CA THR A 208 21.98 0.52 6.59
C THR A 208 21.62 0.68 5.12
N ARG A 209 22.05 1.79 4.50
CA ARG A 209 21.71 2.11 3.09
C ARG A 209 22.26 1.02 2.17
N ILE A 210 21.56 0.75 1.08
CA ILE A 210 21.92 -0.30 0.13
C ILE A 210 21.78 0.15 -1.33
N LEU A 211 20.81 1.02 -1.62
CA LEU A 211 20.59 1.60 -2.95
C LEU A 211 21.17 3.01 -3.04
N MET A 212 20.99 3.81 -2.01
CA MET A 212 21.46 5.20 -1.98
C MET A 212 22.88 5.30 -1.41
N PRO A 213 23.66 6.32 -1.83
CA PRO A 213 24.93 6.65 -1.19
C PRO A 213 24.78 6.84 0.33
N ASP A 214 25.82 6.51 1.09
CA ASP A 214 25.79 6.55 2.57
C ASP A 214 25.47 7.95 3.13
N ASP A 215 25.80 9.01 2.40
CA ASP A 215 25.59 10.41 2.74
C ASP A 215 24.26 10.99 2.22
N TRP A 216 23.41 10.16 1.59
CA TRP A 216 22.14 10.63 1.05
C TRP A 216 21.21 11.13 2.17
N ASP A 217 20.50 12.22 1.90
CA ASP A 217 19.49 12.79 2.80
C ASP A 217 18.07 12.43 2.33
N GLY A 218 17.25 11.91 3.24
CA GLY A 218 15.88 11.50 2.96
C GLY A 218 15.70 10.13 2.29
N HIS A 219 14.47 9.91 1.81
CA HIS A 219 13.93 8.62 1.33
C HIS A 219 13.20 8.80 -0.02
N PRO A 220 13.85 8.47 -1.15
CA PRO A 220 13.41 8.89 -2.48
C PRO A 220 12.03 8.42 -2.94
N GLN A 221 11.48 7.32 -2.42
CA GLN A 221 10.18 6.79 -2.84
C GLN A 221 9.00 7.32 -2.02
N ARG A 222 9.24 8.15 -1.00
CA ARG A 222 8.17 8.87 -0.31
C ARG A 222 7.52 9.91 -1.22
N LYS A 223 6.22 10.14 -1.03
CA LYS A 223 5.43 11.05 -1.89
C LYS A 223 5.63 12.53 -1.57
N ASP A 224 6.22 12.85 -0.43
CA ASP A 224 6.69 14.19 -0.06
C ASP A 224 8.11 14.50 -0.55
N TYR A 225 8.86 13.48 -0.99
CA TYR A 225 10.21 13.68 -1.51
C TYR A 225 10.12 14.45 -2.84
N PRO A 226 10.82 15.60 -2.97
CA PRO A 226 10.72 16.41 -4.17
C PRO A 226 11.26 15.63 -5.38
N LEU A 227 10.52 15.67 -6.49
CA LEU A 227 11.04 15.26 -7.81
C LEU A 227 12.02 16.33 -8.32
N GLY A 228 13.15 16.47 -7.63
CA GLY A 228 14.28 17.31 -7.99
C GLY A 228 15.50 16.41 -8.23
N GLY A 229 16.27 16.71 -9.27
CA GLY A 229 17.60 16.13 -9.38
C GLY A 229 18.47 16.67 -8.24
N ILE A 230 19.54 15.98 -7.89
CA ILE A 230 20.68 16.67 -7.28
C ILE A 230 21.48 17.26 -8.44
N PRO A 231 21.96 18.51 -8.37
CA PRO A 231 22.91 19.01 -9.35
C PRO A 231 24.11 18.06 -9.38
N VAL A 232 24.21 17.28 -10.45
CA VAL A 232 25.38 16.43 -10.67
C VAL A 232 26.49 17.39 -11.06
N GLU A 233 27.49 17.55 -10.20
CA GLU A 233 28.73 18.21 -10.57
C GLU A 233 29.44 17.34 -11.61
N TYR A 234 29.19 17.63 -12.89
CA TYR A 234 30.16 17.28 -13.92
C TYR A 234 31.33 18.24 -13.75
N LYS A 235 32.57 17.76 -13.86
CA LYS A 235 33.76 18.62 -13.80
C LYS A 235 33.60 19.81 -14.76
N GLY A 236 33.35 21.00 -14.21
CA GLY A 236 33.19 22.25 -14.96
C GLY A 236 31.78 22.60 -15.45
N ALA A 237 30.73 21.86 -15.08
CA ALA A 237 29.35 22.21 -15.40
C ALA A 237 28.36 21.76 -14.31
N GLU A 238 27.56 22.70 -13.80
CA GLU A 238 26.46 22.46 -12.88
C GLU A 238 25.16 22.41 -13.70
N ILE A 239 24.43 21.29 -13.65
CA ILE A 239 23.11 21.18 -14.29
C ILE A 239 22.06 21.36 -13.20
N PRO A 240 21.26 22.45 -13.23
CA PRO A 240 20.26 22.68 -12.21
C PRO A 240 19.16 21.60 -12.27
N PRO A 241 18.55 21.28 -11.12
CA PRO A 241 17.51 20.29 -11.03
C PRO A 241 16.25 20.70 -11.80
N PRO A 242 15.39 19.76 -12.22
CA PRO A 242 14.29 20.02 -13.16
C PRO A 242 13.32 21.13 -12.73
N ASP A 243 13.13 21.28 -11.42
CA ASP A 243 12.36 22.33 -10.75
C ASP A 243 12.95 23.74 -10.92
N GLN A 244 14.25 23.85 -11.22
CA GLN A 244 14.98 25.09 -11.42
C GLN A 244 15.35 25.36 -12.89
N ARG A 245 15.00 24.46 -13.80
CA ARG A 245 15.22 24.65 -15.24
C ARG A 245 14.23 25.69 -15.77
N ARG A 246 14.70 26.58 -16.65
CA ARG A 246 13.84 27.57 -17.33
C ARG A 246 12.69 26.84 -18.05
N SER A 247 11.47 27.01 -17.56
CA SER A 247 10.25 26.66 -18.27
C SER A 247 10.00 27.72 -19.35
N TYR A 248 10.01 27.32 -20.61
CA TYR A 248 9.44 28.14 -21.68
C TYR A 248 7.92 27.91 -21.63
N SER A 249 7.19 28.83 -21.00
CA SER A 249 5.74 28.95 -21.12
C SER A 249 5.34 29.55 -22.46
#